data_AF-A0AAD6NF85-F1
#
_entry.id   AF-A0AAD6NF85-F1
#
_cell.length_a   1.000
_cell.length_b   1.000
_cell.length_c   1.000
_cell.angle_alpha   90.00
_cell.angle_beta   90.00
_cell.angle_gamma   90.00
#
_symmetry.space_group_name_H-M   'P 1'
#
loop_
_entity.id
_entity.type
_entity.pdbx_description
1 polymer ?
#
loop_
_entity_poly.entity_id
_entity_poly.type
_entity_poly.pdbx_seq_one_letter_code
_entity_poly.pdbx_strand_id
1 'polypeptide(L)'
;MRIMFRGRAIASIVLILYFENFGWMTNGLHLPISTIYQASSSTTPQTTDTLITQSFPREYPTACNGNCRDCTKIEILDYNIFIGRISKEDALIRLCEYIANSTCSPCIQRGGTRTWINYVLRTCDSSSSEPDLTAFKGSWRIYTNLSDMAYQEHLDLFPWNWRIRYNASLDQRSENNGSPSSPPDCSSTFGKLFPLLVAEVVVLGLTLSLGRRDVLCYISGHRLGNPAGSPWWPLTATLFTAISICSNLLAASLVSKSPGYRDTPFTELLLLWSARPRLGWVAGCFILVQREKSIYFSTGASAMFSELVLQAVGAHYLVKTVNYGAQHSYFLPSTEGIDGGRAARVMFIGALIWVISAGLIFFTIAWSFIGLGKLCQRLGRASRAYLRRLRGVAVSAGSEVERDKRARSADIKFVPFETLVGRMTRTPPVIPRLPLFRNAEMLVPPKVSENSTALPVEVVETRTNSEQEATPADGVVPVPVEHEWKTVLENMGLNEAAAERIRAVVFWIMVPFIGQLMFWGGYVALAQDFYCPPNRLQLLAVWSGVGIVGGYWNSSDFPFASV
;
A
#
# COMPACT_ATOMS: atom_id res chain seq x y z
N MET A 1 15.43 9.68 -22.93
CA MET A 1 16.56 10.13 -22.07
C MET A 1 16.23 11.34 -21.19
N ARG A 2 15.73 12.48 -21.70
CA ARG A 2 15.40 13.65 -20.83
C ARG A 2 14.34 13.38 -19.74
N ILE A 3 13.44 12.42 -19.93
CA ILE A 3 12.44 12.01 -18.91
C ILE A 3 13.06 11.11 -17.80
N MET A 4 14.08 10.31 -18.12
CA MET A 4 14.77 9.48 -17.11
C MET A 4 15.65 10.33 -16.16
N PHE A 5 16.26 11.40 -16.67
CA PHE A 5 17.06 12.31 -15.84
C PHE A 5 16.22 13.06 -14.80
N ARG A 6 14.95 13.37 -15.11
CA ARG A 6 14.01 13.96 -14.14
C ARG A 6 13.57 12.96 -13.06
N GLY A 7 13.54 11.67 -13.38
CA GLY A 7 13.23 10.61 -12.41
C GLY A 7 14.25 10.52 -11.25
N ARG A 8 15.54 10.76 -11.52
CA ARG A 8 16.59 10.77 -10.48
C ARG A 8 16.40 11.91 -9.47
N ALA A 9 16.05 13.11 -9.95
CA ALA A 9 15.78 14.25 -9.08
C ALA A 9 14.54 14.02 -8.18
N ILE A 10 13.48 13.42 -8.72
CA ILE A 10 12.27 13.09 -7.94
C ILE A 10 12.58 12.01 -6.89
N ALA A 11 13.36 10.98 -7.25
CA ALA A 11 13.78 9.95 -6.30
C ALA A 11 14.64 10.53 -5.17
N SER A 12 15.55 11.47 -5.48
CA SER A 12 16.33 12.18 -4.46
C SER A 12 15.46 13.05 -3.55
N ILE A 13 14.45 13.75 -4.10
CA ILE A 13 13.52 14.55 -3.27
C ILE A 13 12.68 13.65 -2.36
N VAL A 14 12.21 12.49 -2.84
CA VAL A 14 11.48 11.50 -2.02
C VAL A 14 12.39 10.92 -0.93
N LEU A 15 13.68 10.65 -1.22
CA LEU A 15 14.66 10.19 -0.24
C LEU A 15 15.01 11.27 0.81
N ILE A 16 15.08 12.55 0.41
CA ILE A 16 15.34 13.67 1.33
C ILE A 16 14.14 13.87 2.26
N LEU A 17 12.92 13.89 1.72
CA LEU A 17 11.68 13.93 2.53
C LEU A 17 11.56 12.71 3.44
N TYR A 18 12.11 11.55 3.03
CA TYR A 18 12.18 10.35 3.86
C TYR A 18 13.15 10.49 5.03
N PHE A 19 14.38 10.98 4.84
CA PHE A 19 15.34 11.14 5.93
C PHE A 19 14.88 12.14 7.00
N GLU A 20 14.16 13.20 6.61
CA GLU A 20 13.57 14.15 7.56
C GLU A 20 12.42 13.55 8.38
N ASN A 21 11.66 12.60 7.81
CA ASN A 21 10.56 11.91 8.51
C ASN A 21 10.99 10.62 9.22
N PHE A 22 12.12 10.01 8.86
CA PHE A 22 12.61 8.76 9.46
C PHE A 22 13.11 8.95 10.90
N GLY A 23 13.65 10.14 11.22
CA GLY A 23 13.99 10.51 12.60
C GLY A 23 12.80 10.42 13.56
N TRP A 24 11.57 10.48 13.05
CA TRP A 24 10.34 10.36 13.85
C TRP A 24 10.00 8.92 14.24
N MET A 25 10.37 7.89 13.45
CA MET A 25 10.19 6.49 13.85
C MET A 25 11.18 6.09 14.94
N THR A 26 12.40 6.64 14.93
CA THR A 26 13.43 6.35 15.95
C THR A 26 13.25 7.16 17.24
N ASN A 27 12.67 8.37 17.18
CA ASN A 27 12.49 9.20 18.37
C ASN A 27 11.30 8.77 19.25
N GLY A 28 10.34 7.99 18.71
CA GLY A 28 9.33 7.26 19.51
C GLY A 28 9.86 5.96 20.13
N LEU A 29 11.16 5.67 20.00
CA LEU A 29 11.83 4.40 20.30
C LEU A 29 12.82 4.50 21.47
N HIS A 30 12.74 5.57 22.28
CA HIS A 30 13.47 5.64 23.56
C HIS A 30 12.87 4.64 24.57
N LEU A 31 13.44 3.44 24.59
CA LEU A 31 13.41 2.55 25.75
C LEU A 31 14.14 3.24 26.91
N PRO A 32 13.63 3.21 28.16
CA PRO A 32 14.40 3.64 29.30
C PRO A 32 15.43 2.55 29.62
N ILE A 33 16.63 2.66 29.06
CA ILE A 33 17.81 1.95 29.55
C ILE A 33 18.56 2.93 30.46
N SER A 34 18.16 2.99 31.74
CA SER A 34 19.06 3.32 32.86
C SER A 34 18.31 3.44 34.18
N THR A 35 18.19 2.36 34.95
CA THR A 35 18.11 2.48 36.42
C THR A 35 18.67 1.24 37.14
N ILE A 36 19.98 1.05 37.04
CA ILE A 36 20.78 0.41 38.10
C ILE A 36 22.06 1.24 38.21
N TYR A 37 22.15 2.13 39.20
CA TYR A 37 23.26 2.20 40.16
C TYR A 37 23.03 3.30 41.22
N GLN A 38 23.03 2.82 42.46
CA GLN A 38 23.51 3.40 43.72
C GLN A 38 23.01 4.76 44.25
N ALA A 39 22.46 4.63 45.46
CA ALA A 39 22.44 5.62 46.52
C ALA A 39 23.82 6.23 46.79
N SER A 40 23.86 7.56 46.93
CA SER A 40 24.70 8.21 47.92
C SER A 40 24.00 9.48 48.40
N SER A 41 23.77 9.52 49.70
CA SER A 41 23.32 10.65 50.50
C SER A 41 24.20 11.89 50.35
N SER A 42 23.60 13.06 50.13
CA SER A 42 24.01 14.27 50.87
C SER A 42 22.90 15.33 50.87
N THR A 43 22.58 15.72 52.10
CA THR A 43 21.75 16.82 52.59
C THR A 43 22.15 18.19 52.04
N THR A 44 21.17 19.00 51.61
CA THR A 44 20.88 20.35 52.16
C THR A 44 19.63 20.96 51.49
N PRO A 45 18.80 21.74 52.21
CA PRO A 45 17.55 22.27 51.69
C PRO A 45 17.72 23.69 51.13
N GLN A 46 17.27 23.92 49.90
CA GLN A 46 16.93 25.27 49.44
C GLN A 46 15.48 25.28 48.97
N THR A 47 14.67 25.92 49.80
CA THR A 47 13.34 26.44 49.54
C THR A 47 13.37 27.43 48.38
N THR A 48 12.68 27.10 47.30
CA THR A 48 12.09 28.08 46.39
C THR A 48 10.84 27.49 45.76
N ASP A 49 9.68 27.80 46.37
CA ASP A 49 8.37 27.55 45.80
C ASP A 49 8.17 28.43 44.56
N THR A 50 8.47 27.90 43.38
CA THR A 50 7.96 28.42 42.11
C THR A 50 6.71 27.65 41.72
N LEU A 51 5.56 28.20 42.13
CA LEU A 51 4.23 27.82 41.62
C LEU A 51 4.22 27.98 40.09
N ILE A 52 4.41 26.87 39.38
CA ILE A 52 4.16 26.79 37.94
C ILE A 52 2.64 26.81 37.76
N THR A 53 2.08 27.99 37.52
CA THR A 53 0.75 28.14 36.93
C THR A 53 0.78 27.58 35.51
N GLN A 54 0.40 26.30 35.35
CA GLN A 54 -0.01 25.77 34.05
C GLN A 54 -1.26 26.54 33.62
N SER A 55 -1.11 27.40 32.62
CA SER A 55 -2.21 28.10 31.98
C SER A 55 -3.02 27.12 31.13
N PHE A 56 -4.29 26.95 31.48
CA PHE A 56 -5.26 26.25 30.63
C PHE A 56 -5.47 27.03 29.32
N PRO A 57 -5.66 26.36 28.17
CA PRO A 57 -5.89 27.01 26.89
C PRO A 57 -7.18 27.86 26.91
N ARG A 58 -7.10 29.08 26.36
CA ARG A 58 -8.08 30.19 26.53
C ARG A 58 -9.26 30.20 25.55
N GLU A 59 -9.45 29.20 24.71
CA GLU A 59 -10.52 29.19 23.71
C GLU A 59 -11.51 28.05 23.95
N TYR A 60 -12.63 28.38 24.61
CA TYR A 60 -13.74 27.45 24.83
C TYR A 60 -14.83 27.64 23.76
N PRO A 61 -15.20 26.63 22.99
CA PRO A 61 -16.35 26.70 22.09
C PRO A 61 -17.65 26.47 22.88
N THR A 62 -18.49 27.51 22.92
CA THR A 62 -19.85 27.51 23.45
C THR A 62 -20.81 26.83 22.46
N ALA A 63 -20.95 25.50 22.54
CA ALA A 63 -22.01 24.80 21.81
C ALA A 63 -22.44 23.49 22.50
N CYS A 64 -22.95 23.58 23.72
CA CYS A 64 -23.83 22.55 24.26
C CYS A 64 -25.22 22.72 23.63
N ASN A 65 -25.51 21.97 22.56
CA ASN A 65 -26.80 22.04 21.88
C ASN A 65 -27.84 21.18 22.64
N GLY A 66 -28.23 21.59 23.85
CA GLY A 66 -29.21 20.87 24.66
C GLY A 66 -29.40 21.44 26.07
N ASN A 67 -30.63 21.31 26.59
CA ASN A 67 -31.11 21.76 27.91
C ASN A 67 -30.43 21.08 29.13
N CYS A 68 -29.14 20.76 29.08
CA CYS A 68 -28.41 20.26 30.24
C CYS A 68 -28.00 21.44 31.14
N ARG A 69 -28.83 21.76 32.14
CA ARG A 69 -28.50 22.68 33.25
C ARG A 69 -27.19 22.29 33.99
N ASP A 70 -26.74 21.06 33.79
CA ASP A 70 -25.59 20.48 34.45
C ASP A 70 -24.24 20.90 33.83
N CYS A 71 -24.20 21.28 32.55
CA CYS A 71 -22.97 21.77 31.91
C CYS A 71 -22.52 23.11 32.51
N THR A 72 -23.46 23.99 32.85
CA THR A 72 -23.20 25.27 33.52
C THR A 72 -22.58 25.07 34.91
N LYS A 73 -22.94 23.99 35.62
CA LYS A 73 -22.38 23.70 36.95
C LYS A 73 -20.92 23.25 36.88
N ILE A 74 -20.54 22.50 35.84
CA ILE A 74 -19.14 22.10 35.60
C ILE A 74 -18.28 23.34 35.32
N GLU A 75 -18.76 24.25 34.47
CA GLU A 75 -18.06 25.52 34.20
C GLU A 75 -17.91 26.38 35.48
N ILE A 76 -18.94 26.41 36.33
CA ILE A 76 -18.89 27.13 37.61
C ILE A 76 -17.91 26.48 38.59
N LEU A 77 -17.83 25.15 38.65
CA LEU A 77 -16.86 24.43 39.48
C LEU A 77 -15.44 24.72 39.02
N ASP A 78 -15.18 24.67 37.72
CA ASP A 78 -13.86 24.96 37.13
C ASP A 78 -13.46 26.43 37.35
N TYR A 79 -14.40 27.36 37.23
CA TYR A 79 -14.19 28.77 37.55
C TYR A 79 -13.87 28.99 39.04
N ASN A 80 -14.56 28.29 39.94
CA ASN A 80 -14.32 28.39 41.39
C ASN A 80 -12.95 27.82 41.81
N ILE A 81 -12.45 26.79 41.11
CA ILE A 81 -11.08 26.30 41.22
C ILE A 81 -10.10 27.39 40.79
N PHE A 82 -10.35 28.00 39.62
CA PHE A 82 -9.47 29.02 39.05
C PHE A 82 -9.30 30.24 39.96
N ILE A 83 -10.37 30.70 40.62
CA ILE A 83 -10.32 31.84 41.56
C ILE A 83 -9.87 31.45 42.98
N GLY A 84 -9.44 30.20 43.22
CA GLY A 84 -8.89 29.74 44.48
C GLY A 84 -9.90 29.68 45.64
N ARG A 85 -11.22 29.64 45.35
CA ARG A 85 -12.26 29.61 46.40
C ARG A 85 -12.46 28.24 47.04
N ILE A 86 -11.99 27.19 46.40
CA ILE A 86 -12.10 25.81 46.86
C ILE A 86 -10.69 25.20 46.77
N SER A 87 -10.31 24.35 47.73
CA SER A 87 -9.06 23.61 47.61
C SER A 87 -9.09 22.77 46.33
N LYS A 88 -7.94 22.66 45.66
CA LYS A 88 -7.84 21.94 44.39
C LYS A 88 -8.32 20.48 44.52
N GLU A 89 -8.04 19.87 45.66
CA GLU A 89 -8.43 18.49 45.99
C GLU A 89 -9.95 18.36 46.20
N ASP A 90 -10.57 19.22 47.00
CA ASP A 90 -12.02 19.17 47.25
C ASP A 90 -12.83 19.41 45.97
N ALA A 91 -12.33 20.28 45.10
CA ALA A 91 -12.99 20.59 43.85
C ALA A 91 -12.86 19.45 42.82
N LEU A 92 -11.72 18.76 42.79
CA LEU A 92 -11.51 17.55 41.99
C LEU A 92 -12.45 16.43 42.42
N ILE A 93 -12.56 16.17 43.73
CA ILE A 93 -13.46 15.15 44.27
C ILE A 93 -14.91 15.46 43.89
N ARG A 94 -15.35 16.70 44.10
CA ARG A 94 -16.72 17.13 43.74
C ARG A 94 -16.98 17.06 42.24
N LEU A 95 -15.99 17.39 41.41
CA LEU A 95 -16.09 17.27 39.96
C LEU A 95 -16.26 15.80 39.54
N CYS A 96 -15.49 14.90 40.13
CA CYS A 96 -15.55 13.46 39.82
C CYS A 96 -16.86 12.83 40.29
N GLU A 97 -17.33 13.12 41.51
CA GLU A 97 -18.66 12.70 41.99
C GLU A 97 -19.78 13.22 41.10
N TYR A 98 -19.66 14.47 40.63
CA TYR A 98 -20.64 15.08 39.77
C TYR A 98 -20.68 14.43 38.38
N ILE A 99 -19.52 14.17 37.78
CA ILE A 99 -19.42 13.49 36.48
C ILE A 99 -19.95 12.05 36.59
N ALA A 100 -19.60 11.32 37.66
CA ALA A 100 -20.06 9.96 37.89
C ALA A 100 -21.59 9.85 37.97
N ASN A 101 -22.23 10.85 38.60
CA ASN A 101 -23.68 10.90 38.79
C ASN A 101 -24.45 11.62 37.67
N SER A 102 -23.76 12.34 36.79
CA SER A 102 -24.42 13.06 35.69
C SER A 102 -25.05 12.08 34.70
N THR A 103 -26.24 12.43 34.20
CA THR A 103 -26.94 11.72 33.12
C THR A 103 -26.83 12.44 31.77
N CYS A 104 -26.18 13.60 31.76
CA CYS A 104 -26.02 14.43 30.57
C CYS A 104 -24.97 13.82 29.64
N SER A 105 -25.29 13.76 28.34
CA SER A 105 -24.25 13.55 27.34
C SER A 105 -23.26 14.72 27.45
N PRO A 106 -21.95 14.46 27.59
CA PRO A 106 -20.95 15.50 27.68
C PRO A 106 -21.01 16.38 26.44
N CYS A 107 -20.78 17.66 26.62
CA CYS A 107 -20.51 18.55 25.51
C CYS A 107 -19.15 18.16 24.95
N ILE A 108 -19.17 17.31 23.93
CA ILE A 108 -17.97 16.82 23.26
C ILE A 108 -17.27 18.04 22.68
N GLN A 109 -16.19 18.47 23.34
CA GLN A 109 -15.31 19.50 22.81
C GLN A 109 -14.66 19.00 21.50
N ARG A 110 -14.00 19.89 20.75
CA ARG A 110 -13.29 19.58 19.49
C ARG A 110 -12.31 18.39 19.54
N GLY A 111 -11.95 17.87 20.72
CA GLY A 111 -11.08 16.71 20.91
C GLY A 111 -11.76 15.33 20.86
N GLY A 112 -13.08 15.25 20.72
CA GLY A 112 -13.81 13.97 20.66
C GLY A 112 -14.09 13.34 22.03
N THR A 113 -14.98 12.36 22.03
CA THR A 113 -15.50 11.69 23.22
C THR A 113 -14.39 10.96 23.99
N ARG A 114 -13.42 10.34 23.30
CA ARG A 114 -12.32 9.60 23.95
C ARG A 114 -11.38 10.52 24.73
N THR A 115 -11.02 11.65 24.15
CA THR A 115 -10.13 12.64 24.79
C THR A 115 -10.77 13.18 26.06
N TRP A 116 -12.08 13.44 26.01
CA TRP A 116 -12.84 13.84 27.19
C TRP A 116 -12.87 12.73 28.25
N ILE A 117 -13.11 11.47 27.89
CA ILE A 117 -13.03 10.33 28.84
C ILE A 117 -11.64 10.22 29.46
N ASN A 118 -10.57 10.28 28.66
CA ASN A 118 -9.19 10.20 29.14
C ASN A 118 -8.85 11.37 30.08
N TYR A 119 -9.34 12.57 29.78
CA TYR A 119 -9.22 13.72 30.66
C TYR A 119 -9.93 13.45 32.00
N VAL A 120 -11.18 13.01 31.98
CA VAL A 120 -11.93 12.68 33.21
C VAL A 120 -11.20 11.61 34.02
N LEU A 121 -10.79 10.51 33.39
CA LEU A 121 -10.06 9.44 34.06
C LEU A 121 -8.76 9.93 34.68
N ARG A 122 -7.93 10.69 33.95
CA ARG A 122 -6.66 11.22 34.47
C ARG A 122 -6.88 12.22 35.62
N THR A 123 -7.86 13.10 35.45
CA THR A 123 -8.22 14.12 36.45
C THR A 123 -8.69 13.45 37.74
N CYS A 124 -9.55 12.43 37.64
CA CYS A 124 -10.07 11.71 38.79
C CYS A 124 -9.06 10.73 39.41
N ASP A 125 -8.15 10.14 38.63
CA ASP A 125 -7.05 9.28 39.09
C ASP A 125 -6.07 10.04 39.99
N SER A 126 -5.78 11.30 39.66
CA SER A 126 -4.84 12.14 40.42
C SER A 126 -5.35 12.62 41.78
N SER A 127 -6.63 12.36 42.11
CA SER A 127 -7.28 12.91 43.31
C SER A 127 -7.32 11.96 44.51
N SER A 128 -6.98 10.68 44.33
CA SER A 128 -7.01 9.67 45.38
C SER A 128 -5.61 9.25 45.81
N SER A 129 -5.35 9.22 47.11
CA SER A 129 -4.10 8.70 47.71
C SER A 129 -3.89 7.19 47.49
N GLU A 130 -4.92 6.46 47.05
CA GLU A 130 -4.84 5.14 46.44
C GLU A 130 -5.92 5.02 45.35
N PRO A 131 -5.56 4.90 44.06
CA PRO A 131 -6.54 4.92 42.99
C PRO A 131 -7.16 3.54 42.76
N ASP A 132 -8.36 3.32 43.29
CA ASP A 132 -9.25 2.29 42.76
C ASP A 132 -10.06 2.85 41.58
N LEU A 133 -9.39 2.97 40.44
CA LEU A 133 -10.00 3.39 39.17
C LEU A 133 -11.18 2.50 38.76
N THR A 134 -11.27 1.28 39.30
CA THR A 134 -12.36 0.35 39.00
C THR A 134 -13.65 0.73 39.70
N ALA A 135 -13.57 1.26 40.93
CA ALA A 135 -14.73 1.79 41.67
C ALA A 135 -15.36 2.99 40.94
N PHE A 136 -14.53 3.90 40.41
CA PHE A 136 -15.02 5.05 39.64
C PHE A 136 -15.63 4.64 38.29
N LYS A 137 -14.98 3.74 37.54
CA LYS A 137 -15.54 3.20 36.28
C LYS A 137 -16.86 2.47 36.51
N GLY A 138 -16.99 1.77 37.63
CA GLY A 138 -18.21 1.06 38.02
C GLY A 138 -19.37 1.98 38.42
N SER A 139 -19.07 3.13 39.05
CA SER A 139 -20.09 4.10 39.46
C SER A 139 -20.49 5.06 38.35
N TRP A 140 -19.61 5.32 37.38
CA TRP A 140 -19.88 6.23 36.29
C TRP A 140 -20.82 5.61 35.25
N ARG A 141 -22.13 5.84 35.43
CA ARG A 141 -23.20 5.23 34.63
C ARG A 141 -23.10 5.41 33.12
N ILE A 142 -22.56 6.53 32.64
CA ILE A 142 -22.43 6.80 31.20
C ILE A 142 -21.08 6.33 30.66
N TYR A 143 -20.14 5.88 31.49
CA TYR A 143 -18.80 5.51 31.05
C TYR A 143 -18.84 4.48 29.92
N THR A 144 -19.67 3.45 30.01
CA THR A 144 -19.81 2.42 28.98
C THR A 144 -20.29 3.01 27.66
N ASN A 145 -21.41 3.75 27.67
CA ASN A 145 -21.98 4.40 26.49
C ASN A 145 -21.01 5.42 25.87
N LEU A 146 -20.33 6.21 26.70
CA LEU A 146 -19.36 7.19 26.23
C LEU A 146 -18.10 6.52 25.70
N SER A 147 -17.64 5.47 26.36
CA SER A 147 -16.55 4.65 25.86
C SER A 147 -16.91 4.05 24.51
N ASP A 148 -18.15 3.59 24.33
CA ASP A 148 -18.65 3.05 23.07
C ASP A 148 -18.78 4.13 21.98
N MET A 149 -19.15 5.38 22.32
CA MET A 149 -19.18 6.50 21.37
C MET A 149 -17.76 6.99 21.00
N ALA A 150 -16.88 7.15 21.98
CA ALA A 150 -15.44 7.39 21.78
C ALA A 150 -14.80 6.32 20.88
N TYR A 151 -15.27 5.10 21.04
CA TYR A 151 -14.87 3.95 20.25
C TYR A 151 -15.47 4.01 18.84
N GLN A 152 -16.72 4.43 18.68
CA GLN A 152 -17.33 4.69 17.37
C GLN A 152 -16.59 5.81 16.62
N GLU A 153 -16.23 6.91 17.28
CA GLU A 153 -15.43 7.98 16.68
C GLU A 153 -14.07 7.48 16.18
N HIS A 154 -13.41 6.58 16.92
CA HIS A 154 -12.18 5.94 16.45
C HIS A 154 -12.38 5.04 15.24
N LEU A 155 -13.56 4.45 15.09
CA LEU A 155 -13.89 3.59 13.95
C LEU A 155 -14.22 4.39 12.71
N ASP A 156 -14.68 5.62 12.87
CA ASP A 156 -14.82 6.59 11.78
C ASP A 156 -13.46 7.04 11.21
N LEU A 157 -12.35 6.56 11.78
CA LEU A 157 -11.01 6.74 11.20
C LEU A 157 -10.63 5.58 10.26
N PHE A 158 -11.33 4.45 10.30
CA PHE A 158 -11.09 3.32 9.41
C PHE A 158 -12.00 3.37 8.18
N PRO A 159 -11.49 3.04 6.98
CA PRO A 159 -12.29 2.98 5.77
C PRO A 159 -13.20 1.73 5.70
N TRP A 160 -13.26 0.94 6.77
CA TRP A 160 -14.06 -0.27 6.87
C TRP A 160 -14.69 -0.38 8.25
N ASN A 161 -15.81 -1.11 8.33
CA ASN A 161 -16.67 -1.20 9.51
C ASN A 161 -16.40 -2.43 10.39
N TRP A 162 -15.45 -3.28 10.03
CA TRP A 162 -15.13 -4.53 10.74
C TRP A 162 -13.91 -4.39 11.65
N ARG A 163 -13.71 -5.33 12.59
CA ARG A 163 -12.69 -5.24 13.65
C ARG A 163 -12.04 -6.60 13.93
N ILE A 164 -10.77 -6.62 14.35
CA ILE A 164 -10.05 -7.83 14.80
C ILE A 164 -9.88 -7.77 16.32
N ARG A 165 -11.00 -7.90 17.04
CA ARG A 165 -11.03 -7.86 18.50
C ARG A 165 -11.56 -9.16 19.06
N TYR A 166 -10.92 -9.66 20.11
CA TYR A 166 -11.44 -10.77 20.90
C TYR A 166 -12.75 -10.35 21.61
N ASN A 167 -13.86 -11.01 21.28
CA ASN A 167 -15.13 -10.81 21.96
C ASN A 167 -15.30 -11.81 23.13
N ALA A 168 -14.94 -11.37 24.35
CA ALA A 168 -15.02 -12.18 25.57
C ALA A 168 -16.46 -12.62 25.93
N SER A 169 -17.48 -11.88 25.48
CA SER A 169 -18.89 -12.20 25.81
C SER A 169 -19.37 -13.52 25.20
N LEU A 170 -18.72 -13.99 24.13
CA LEU A 170 -19.06 -15.25 23.47
C LEU A 170 -18.48 -16.47 24.21
N ASP A 171 -17.35 -16.32 24.90
CA ASP A 171 -16.71 -17.40 25.65
C ASP A 171 -17.26 -17.54 27.08
N GLN A 172 -17.74 -16.44 27.68
CA GLN A 172 -18.31 -16.44 29.03
C GLN A 172 -19.55 -17.34 29.22
N ARG A 173 -20.20 -17.79 28.14
CA ARG A 173 -21.41 -18.63 28.27
C ARG A 173 -21.11 -20.09 28.65
N SER A 174 -19.84 -20.49 28.72
CA SER A 174 -19.46 -21.90 28.89
C SER A 174 -18.83 -22.27 30.26
N GLU A 175 -18.52 -21.33 31.15
CA GLU A 175 -17.88 -21.62 32.43
C GLU A 175 -18.61 -20.96 33.60
N ASN A 176 -19.67 -21.61 34.08
CA ASN A 176 -20.57 -21.07 35.09
C ASN A 176 -20.03 -21.00 36.54
N ASN A 177 -18.75 -21.26 36.84
CA ASN A 177 -18.26 -21.27 38.24
C ASN A 177 -16.80 -20.80 38.44
N GLY A 178 -16.14 -20.24 37.42
CA GLY A 178 -14.75 -19.75 37.53
C GLY A 178 -14.69 -18.24 37.68
N SER A 179 -13.81 -17.74 38.56
CA SER A 179 -13.52 -16.31 38.67
C SER A 179 -13.14 -15.73 37.30
N PRO A 180 -13.65 -14.55 36.90
CA PRO A 180 -13.42 -14.00 35.57
C PRO A 180 -11.92 -13.84 35.32
N SER A 181 -11.39 -14.63 34.39
CA SER A 181 -10.02 -14.46 33.93
C SER A 181 -9.90 -13.10 33.25
N SER A 182 -8.91 -12.31 33.66
CA SER A 182 -8.61 -11.03 33.04
C SER A 182 -8.43 -11.23 31.53
N PRO A 183 -9.00 -10.36 30.68
CA PRO A 183 -8.85 -10.48 29.24
C PRO A 183 -7.37 -10.50 28.88
N PRO A 184 -6.94 -11.32 27.91
CA PRO A 184 -5.52 -11.44 27.56
C PRO A 184 -4.98 -10.08 27.11
N ASP A 185 -3.89 -9.64 27.76
CA ASP A 185 -3.24 -8.37 27.43
C ASP A 185 -2.77 -8.37 25.97
N CYS A 186 -3.24 -7.38 25.22
CA CYS A 186 -2.82 -7.23 23.84
C CYS A 186 -1.41 -6.64 23.79
N SER A 187 -0.53 -7.25 23.01
CA SER A 187 0.86 -6.81 22.93
C SER A 187 0.99 -5.37 22.41
N SER A 188 2.08 -4.70 22.76
CA SER A 188 2.44 -3.39 22.21
C SER A 188 2.42 -3.34 20.67
N THR A 189 2.29 -2.14 20.09
CA THR A 189 2.33 -1.90 18.64
C THR A 189 3.53 -2.58 17.97
N PHE A 190 4.71 -2.50 18.61
CA PHE A 190 5.90 -3.19 18.12
C PHE A 190 5.75 -4.71 18.18
N GLY A 191 5.19 -5.26 19.27
CA GLY A 191 4.89 -6.69 19.39
C GLY A 191 3.88 -7.23 18.36
N LYS A 192 3.09 -6.36 17.73
CA LYS A 192 2.17 -6.69 16.62
C LYS A 192 2.87 -6.67 15.26
N LEU A 193 3.78 -5.71 15.04
CA LEU A 193 4.52 -5.57 13.78
C LEU A 193 5.73 -6.49 13.67
N PHE A 194 6.35 -6.83 14.81
CA PHE A 194 7.58 -7.61 14.84
C PHE A 194 7.47 -9.00 14.17
N PRO A 195 6.42 -9.81 14.40
CA PRO A 195 6.27 -11.09 13.69
C PRO A 195 6.15 -10.93 12.17
N LEU A 196 5.53 -9.84 11.70
CA LEU A 196 5.42 -9.55 10.27
C LEU A 196 6.81 -9.30 9.67
N LEU A 197 7.63 -8.49 10.35
CA LEU A 197 9.00 -8.20 9.93
C LEU A 197 9.87 -9.47 9.92
N VAL A 198 9.79 -10.28 10.98
CA VAL A 198 10.55 -11.53 11.09
C VAL A 198 10.20 -12.50 9.96
N ALA A 199 8.91 -12.68 9.65
CA ALA A 199 8.47 -13.54 8.56
C ALA A 199 9.11 -13.11 7.22
N GLU A 200 9.06 -11.83 6.90
CA GLU A 200 9.61 -11.30 5.64
C GLU A 200 11.14 -11.42 5.57
N VAL A 201 11.85 -11.22 6.68
CA VAL A 201 13.32 -11.41 6.74
C VAL A 201 13.70 -12.88 6.55
N VAL A 202 12.96 -13.81 7.16
CA VAL A 202 13.16 -15.26 6.98
C VAL A 202 12.92 -15.65 5.52
N VAL A 203 11.80 -15.20 4.93
CA VAL A 203 11.48 -15.47 3.52
C VAL A 203 12.53 -14.87 2.58
N LEU A 204 13.01 -13.66 2.87
CA LEU A 204 14.11 -13.05 2.11
C LEU A 204 15.37 -13.90 2.20
N GLY A 205 15.82 -14.25 3.41
CA GLY A 205 17.02 -15.07 3.61
C GLY A 205 16.95 -16.39 2.84
N LEU A 206 15.80 -17.08 2.93
CA LEU A 206 15.55 -18.32 2.19
C LEU A 206 15.51 -18.11 0.68
N THR A 207 14.93 -17.01 0.19
CA THR A 207 14.93 -16.68 -1.23
C THR A 207 16.34 -16.45 -1.74
N LEU A 208 17.24 -15.88 -0.94
CA LEU A 208 18.64 -15.68 -1.31
C LEU A 208 19.44 -16.99 -1.27
N SER A 209 19.18 -17.85 -0.28
CA SER A 209 19.87 -19.13 -0.16
C SER A 209 19.39 -20.16 -1.19
N LEU A 210 18.08 -20.34 -1.33
CA LEU A 210 17.43 -21.35 -2.17
C LEU A 210 17.18 -20.87 -3.60
N GLY A 211 17.01 -19.55 -3.81
CA GLY A 211 16.80 -18.96 -5.12
C GLY A 211 18.05 -18.95 -6.01
N ARG A 212 19.17 -19.48 -5.52
CA ARG A 212 20.37 -19.72 -6.29
C ARG A 212 20.10 -20.81 -7.32
N ARG A 213 20.37 -20.49 -8.58
CA ARG A 213 20.06 -21.33 -9.73
C ARG A 213 20.57 -22.77 -9.65
N ASP A 214 21.76 -22.98 -9.09
CA ASP A 214 22.35 -24.32 -8.98
C ASP A 214 21.50 -25.23 -8.09
N VAL A 215 20.92 -24.66 -7.03
CA VAL A 215 20.02 -25.37 -6.11
C VAL A 215 18.71 -25.68 -6.82
N LEU A 216 18.13 -24.72 -7.56
CA LEU A 216 16.97 -24.95 -8.40
C LEU A 216 17.20 -26.05 -9.45
N CYS A 217 18.33 -26.00 -10.15
CA CYS A 217 18.68 -26.94 -11.21
C CYS A 217 18.86 -28.36 -10.66
N TYR A 218 19.54 -28.47 -9.52
CA TYR A 218 19.78 -29.73 -8.83
C TYR A 218 18.47 -30.38 -8.36
N ILE A 219 17.57 -29.60 -7.74
CA ILE A 219 16.37 -30.19 -7.13
C ILE A 219 15.21 -30.30 -8.14
N SER A 220 15.25 -29.63 -9.29
CA SER A 220 14.23 -29.78 -10.35
C SER A 220 14.62 -30.74 -11.48
N GLY A 221 15.62 -31.59 -11.25
CA GLY A 221 16.08 -32.57 -12.23
C GLY A 221 16.46 -31.93 -13.55
N HIS A 222 17.11 -30.75 -13.51
CA HIS A 222 17.47 -29.92 -14.67
C HIS A 222 16.31 -29.34 -15.50
N ARG A 223 15.04 -29.49 -15.08
CA ARG A 223 13.88 -28.94 -15.81
C ARG A 223 13.65 -27.47 -15.53
N LEU A 224 13.87 -27.02 -14.28
CA LEU A 224 13.78 -25.62 -13.87
C LEU A 224 15.19 -25.06 -13.62
N GLY A 225 15.37 -23.75 -13.80
CA GLY A 225 16.67 -23.11 -13.53
C GLY A 225 17.79 -23.45 -14.51
N ASN A 226 17.51 -24.03 -15.69
CA ASN A 226 18.53 -24.30 -16.73
C ASN A 226 19.49 -23.11 -16.89
N PRO A 227 20.84 -23.29 -16.85
CA PRO A 227 21.89 -22.25 -17.04
C PRO A 227 21.70 -21.36 -18.28
N ALA A 228 21.02 -21.86 -19.32
CA ALA A 228 20.70 -21.10 -20.52
C ALA A 228 19.48 -20.17 -20.38
N GLY A 229 18.75 -20.21 -19.25
CA GLY A 229 17.50 -19.47 -19.03
C GLY A 229 16.31 -20.39 -19.28
N SER A 230 15.29 -20.33 -18.42
CA SER A 230 14.09 -21.15 -18.58
C SER A 230 12.93 -20.30 -19.11
N PRO A 231 12.27 -20.69 -20.22
CA PRO A 231 11.06 -20.01 -20.70
C PRO A 231 9.88 -20.16 -19.72
N TRP A 232 9.98 -21.06 -18.75
CA TRP A 232 8.95 -21.35 -17.74
C TRP A 232 8.99 -20.42 -16.52
N TRP A 233 9.85 -19.39 -16.52
CA TRP A 233 9.92 -18.42 -15.43
C TRP A 233 8.56 -17.73 -15.08
N PRO A 234 7.59 -17.51 -16.00
CA PRO A 234 6.29 -16.96 -15.62
C PRO A 234 5.46 -17.94 -14.79
N LEU A 235 5.64 -19.26 -15.00
CA LEU A 235 4.98 -20.29 -14.21
C LEU A 235 5.49 -20.27 -12.77
N THR A 236 6.81 -20.17 -12.57
CA THR A 236 7.40 -20.04 -11.22
C THR A 236 6.91 -18.79 -10.52
N ALA A 237 6.78 -17.68 -11.25
CA ALA A 237 6.23 -16.44 -10.72
C ALA A 237 4.75 -16.57 -10.29
N THR A 238 3.93 -17.18 -11.15
CA THR A 238 2.49 -17.41 -10.89
C THR A 238 2.29 -18.33 -9.69
N LEU A 239 3.12 -19.36 -9.58
CA LEU A 239 3.07 -20.26 -8.45
C LEU A 239 3.47 -19.58 -7.14
N PHE A 240 4.52 -18.76 -7.14
CA PHE A 240 4.89 -17.96 -5.96
C PHE A 240 3.76 -17.01 -5.54
N THR A 241 3.08 -16.40 -6.51
CA THR A 241 1.87 -15.61 -6.27
C THR A 241 0.78 -16.45 -5.60
N ALA A 242 0.46 -17.62 -6.16
CA ALA A 242 -0.58 -18.50 -5.64
C ALA A 242 -0.27 -18.95 -4.21
N ILE A 243 0.98 -19.35 -3.95
CA ILE A 243 1.47 -19.73 -2.62
C ILE A 243 1.32 -18.56 -1.63
N SER A 244 1.70 -17.34 -2.01
CA SER A 244 1.54 -16.15 -1.17
C SER A 244 0.07 -15.83 -0.86
N ILE A 245 -0.81 -15.95 -1.85
CA ILE A 245 -2.27 -15.78 -1.66
C ILE A 245 -2.81 -16.87 -0.73
N CYS A 246 -2.43 -18.13 -0.94
CA CYS A 246 -2.79 -19.25 -0.07
C CYS A 246 -2.34 -19.03 1.37
N SER A 247 -1.14 -18.45 1.59
CA SER A 247 -0.67 -18.08 2.92
C SER A 247 -1.61 -17.07 3.61
N ASN A 248 -2.03 -16.03 2.89
CA ASN A 248 -2.97 -15.05 3.42
C ASN A 248 -4.37 -15.66 3.64
N LEU A 249 -4.81 -16.58 2.78
CA LEU A 249 -6.07 -17.33 2.94
C LEU A 249 -6.05 -18.21 4.20
N LEU A 250 -4.96 -18.95 4.43
CA LEU A 250 -4.78 -19.79 5.61
C LEU A 250 -4.74 -18.95 6.88
N ALA A 251 -3.96 -17.86 6.88
CA ALA A 251 -3.97 -16.90 7.97
C ALA A 251 -5.39 -16.38 8.24
N ALA A 252 -6.17 -16.10 7.18
CA ALA A 252 -7.48 -15.45 7.34
C ALA A 252 -8.48 -16.46 7.89
N SER A 253 -8.34 -17.72 7.49
CA SER A 253 -9.11 -18.82 8.03
C SER A 253 -8.76 -19.10 9.49
N LEU A 254 -7.49 -18.95 9.90
CA LEU A 254 -7.11 -19.14 11.30
C LEU A 254 -7.73 -18.07 12.19
N VAL A 255 -7.73 -16.81 11.73
CA VAL A 255 -8.36 -15.72 12.47
C VAL A 255 -9.86 -15.88 12.52
N SER A 256 -10.54 -16.12 11.39
CA SER A 256 -12.00 -16.24 11.37
C SER A 256 -12.55 -17.44 12.16
N LYS A 257 -11.76 -18.52 12.28
CA LYS A 257 -12.12 -19.70 13.08
C LYS A 257 -11.81 -19.55 14.58
N SER A 258 -10.95 -18.61 14.95
CA SER A 258 -10.59 -18.40 16.35
C SER A 258 -11.81 -17.87 17.14
N PRO A 259 -12.11 -18.44 18.33
CA PRO A 259 -13.18 -17.93 19.19
C PRO A 259 -13.02 -16.43 19.45
N GLY A 260 -14.13 -15.70 19.36
CA GLY A 260 -14.14 -14.24 19.51
C GLY A 260 -13.85 -13.41 18.25
N TYR A 261 -13.47 -14.02 17.11
CA TYR A 261 -13.13 -13.28 15.86
C TYR A 261 -14.08 -13.54 14.68
N ARG A 262 -15.19 -14.26 14.90
CA ARG A 262 -16.11 -14.72 13.84
C ARG A 262 -16.73 -13.60 13.01
N ASP A 263 -16.85 -12.40 13.58
CA ASP A 263 -17.44 -11.24 12.90
C ASP A 263 -16.49 -10.56 11.90
N THR A 264 -15.23 -11.02 11.82
CA THR A 264 -14.26 -10.48 10.87
C THR A 264 -14.54 -10.99 9.46
N PRO A 265 -14.85 -10.14 8.48
CA PRO A 265 -15.11 -10.56 7.11
C PRO A 265 -13.83 -11.17 6.49
N PHE A 266 -13.91 -12.46 6.17
CA PHE A 266 -12.78 -13.25 5.67
C PHE A 266 -12.10 -12.63 4.44
N THR A 267 -12.88 -12.25 3.43
CA THR A 267 -12.35 -11.68 2.17
C THR A 267 -11.67 -10.35 2.39
N GLU A 268 -12.23 -9.53 3.27
CA GLU A 268 -11.69 -8.22 3.62
C GLU A 268 -10.34 -8.35 4.36
N LEU A 269 -10.24 -9.33 5.28
CA LEU A 269 -8.98 -9.64 5.97
C LEU A 269 -7.91 -10.17 5.01
N LEU A 270 -8.29 -11.05 4.07
CA LEU A 270 -7.40 -11.55 3.02
C LEU A 270 -6.83 -10.41 2.17
N LEU A 271 -7.68 -9.48 1.72
CA LEU A 271 -7.27 -8.34 0.91
C LEU A 271 -6.41 -7.35 1.71
N LEU A 272 -6.75 -7.09 2.98
CA LEU A 272 -5.93 -6.25 3.87
C LEU A 272 -4.52 -6.81 4.00
N TRP A 273 -4.37 -8.10 4.32
CA TRP A 273 -3.04 -8.72 4.42
C TRP A 273 -2.31 -8.86 3.08
N SER A 274 -3.04 -8.76 1.98
CA SER A 274 -2.44 -8.67 0.66
C SER A 274 -1.78 -7.31 0.41
N ALA A 275 -2.18 -6.26 1.13
CA ALA A 275 -1.55 -4.93 1.12
C ALA A 275 -0.33 -4.80 2.05
N ARG A 276 0.15 -5.89 2.67
CA ARG A 276 1.35 -5.87 3.53
C ARG A 276 2.62 -5.54 2.75
N PRO A 277 3.56 -4.81 3.38
CA PRO A 277 4.89 -4.59 2.80
C PRO A 277 5.61 -5.92 2.69
N ARG A 278 6.19 -6.20 1.52
CA ARG A 278 6.92 -7.44 1.23
C ARG A 278 8.32 -7.14 0.76
N LEU A 279 9.26 -8.02 1.09
CA LEU A 279 10.66 -7.89 0.68
C LEU A 279 10.98 -8.64 -0.62
N GLY A 280 9.97 -9.14 -1.34
CA GLY A 280 10.16 -9.88 -2.59
C GLY A 280 10.91 -9.08 -3.66
N TRP A 281 10.78 -7.75 -3.67
CA TRP A 281 11.50 -6.88 -4.60
C TRP A 281 13.02 -6.87 -4.39
N VAL A 282 13.51 -7.23 -3.21
CA VAL A 282 14.96 -7.31 -2.93
C VAL A 282 15.61 -8.40 -3.81
N ALA A 283 14.89 -9.48 -4.11
CA ALA A 283 15.34 -10.48 -5.11
C ALA A 283 15.53 -9.85 -6.50
N GLY A 284 14.70 -8.85 -6.85
CA GLY A 284 14.86 -8.04 -8.06
C GLY A 284 16.12 -7.19 -8.06
N CYS A 285 16.60 -6.70 -6.90
CA CYS A 285 17.87 -5.97 -6.81
C CYS A 285 19.07 -6.83 -7.21
N PHE A 286 19.03 -8.15 -7.04
CA PHE A 286 20.11 -9.04 -7.49
C PHE A 286 20.28 -9.08 -9.00
N ILE A 287 19.21 -8.78 -9.77
CA ILE A 287 19.31 -8.57 -11.22
C ILE A 287 20.29 -7.43 -11.53
N LEU A 288 20.37 -6.43 -10.65
CA LEU A 288 21.23 -5.26 -10.84
C LEU A 288 22.68 -5.53 -10.48
N VAL A 289 22.91 -6.35 -9.44
CA VAL A 289 24.24 -6.59 -8.87
C VAL A 289 24.98 -7.70 -9.62
N GLN A 290 24.27 -8.72 -10.13
CA GLN A 290 24.90 -9.90 -10.74
C GLN A 290 24.48 -10.14 -12.20
N ARG A 291 24.35 -9.06 -12.98
CA ARG A 291 23.98 -9.11 -14.41
C ARG A 291 24.89 -10.05 -15.20
N GLU A 292 26.20 -9.96 -14.96
CA GLU A 292 27.22 -10.69 -15.72
C GLU A 292 27.07 -12.21 -15.58
N LYS A 293 26.70 -12.69 -14.39
CA LYS A 293 26.60 -14.14 -14.14
C LYS A 293 25.25 -14.73 -14.55
N SER A 294 24.24 -13.91 -14.84
CA SER A 294 22.85 -14.31 -15.15
C SER A 294 22.14 -15.21 -14.13
N ILE A 295 22.80 -15.63 -13.04
CA ILE A 295 22.34 -16.63 -12.05
C ILE A 295 20.98 -16.25 -11.47
N TYR A 296 20.75 -14.96 -11.21
CA TYR A 296 19.54 -14.49 -10.51
C TYR A 296 18.51 -13.85 -11.44
N PHE A 297 18.71 -13.87 -12.77
CA PHE A 297 17.82 -13.14 -13.67
C PHE A 297 16.39 -13.72 -13.66
N SER A 298 16.26 -15.04 -13.82
CA SER A 298 14.97 -15.74 -13.79
C SER A 298 14.27 -15.61 -12.43
N THR A 299 15.01 -15.78 -11.34
CA THR A 299 14.49 -15.65 -9.97
C THR A 299 14.01 -14.23 -9.70
N GLY A 300 14.83 -13.23 -10.03
CA GLY A 300 14.48 -11.83 -9.85
C GLY A 300 13.29 -11.40 -10.72
N ALA A 301 13.23 -11.82 -11.99
CA ALA A 301 12.10 -11.53 -12.87
C ALA A 301 10.80 -12.16 -12.33
N SER A 302 10.87 -13.39 -11.83
CA SER A 302 9.73 -14.09 -11.22
C SER A 302 9.26 -13.42 -9.94
N ALA A 303 10.19 -13.05 -9.06
CA ALA A 303 9.88 -12.35 -7.82
C ALA A 303 9.21 -10.99 -8.09
N MET A 304 9.73 -10.22 -9.05
CA MET A 304 9.14 -8.94 -9.46
C MET A 304 7.75 -9.10 -10.06
N PHE A 305 7.54 -10.10 -10.93
CA PHE A 305 6.22 -10.37 -11.48
C PHE A 305 5.22 -10.73 -10.38
N SER A 306 5.60 -11.63 -9.48
CA SER A 306 4.73 -12.01 -8.37
C SER A 306 4.42 -10.83 -7.45
N GLU A 307 5.41 -9.98 -7.15
CA GLU A 307 5.21 -8.77 -6.36
C GLU A 307 4.18 -7.85 -7.03
N LEU A 308 4.25 -7.66 -8.35
CA LEU A 308 3.28 -6.85 -9.08
C LEU A 308 1.86 -7.39 -9.01
N VAL A 309 1.67 -8.71 -9.15
CA VAL A 309 0.34 -9.32 -9.04
C VAL A 309 -0.20 -9.16 -7.63
N LEU A 310 0.64 -9.37 -6.62
CA LEU A 310 0.25 -9.24 -5.23
C LEU A 310 -0.06 -7.79 -4.84
N GLN A 311 0.69 -6.83 -5.36
CA GLN A 311 0.38 -5.41 -5.23
C GLN A 311 -0.95 -5.04 -5.90
N ALA A 312 -1.30 -5.67 -7.02
CA ALA A 312 -2.60 -5.47 -7.65
C ALA A 312 -3.75 -6.00 -6.78
N VAL A 313 -3.57 -7.14 -6.10
CA VAL A 313 -4.56 -7.69 -5.15
C VAL A 313 -4.71 -6.77 -3.93
N GLY A 314 -3.60 -6.30 -3.35
CA GLY A 314 -3.59 -5.36 -2.22
C GLY A 314 -4.11 -3.96 -2.56
N ALA A 315 -4.17 -3.60 -3.85
CA ALA A 315 -4.59 -2.29 -4.33
C ALA A 315 -5.98 -1.88 -3.83
N HIS A 316 -6.90 -2.85 -3.71
CA HIS A 316 -8.28 -2.60 -3.28
C HIS A 316 -8.32 -1.80 -1.96
N TYR A 317 -7.56 -2.24 -0.96
CA TYR A 317 -7.53 -1.61 0.37
C TYR A 317 -6.87 -0.25 0.36
N LEU A 318 -5.77 -0.12 -0.38
CA LEU A 318 -5.00 1.12 -0.43
C LEU A 318 -5.80 2.22 -1.16
N VAL A 319 -6.47 1.88 -2.27
CA VAL A 319 -7.37 2.80 -2.97
C VAL A 319 -8.59 3.15 -2.13
N LYS A 320 -9.23 2.17 -1.47
CA LYS A 320 -10.37 2.41 -0.55
C LYS A 320 -9.97 3.37 0.58
N THR A 321 -8.77 3.18 1.13
CA THR A 321 -8.20 4.05 2.17
C THR A 321 -7.98 5.47 1.66
N VAL A 322 -7.38 5.64 0.48
CA VAL A 322 -7.18 6.98 -0.11
C VAL A 322 -8.51 7.70 -0.37
N ASN A 323 -9.48 6.99 -0.96
CA ASN A 323 -10.80 7.57 -1.24
C ASN A 323 -11.51 8.02 0.04
N TYR A 324 -11.47 7.19 1.08
CA TYR A 324 -12.06 7.52 2.37
C TYR A 324 -11.36 8.71 3.05
N GLY A 325 -10.03 8.73 3.05
CA GLY A 325 -9.25 9.84 3.59
C GLY A 325 -9.50 11.16 2.85
N ALA A 326 -9.77 11.10 1.54
CA ALA A 326 -10.12 12.27 0.74
C ALA A 326 -11.49 12.83 1.11
N GLN A 327 -12.48 11.94 1.30
CA GLN A 327 -13.85 12.34 1.68
C GLN A 327 -13.91 12.99 3.07
N HIS A 328 -13.08 12.53 4.01
CA HIS A 328 -13.08 13.00 5.40
C HIS A 328 -11.97 14.02 5.70
N SER A 329 -11.26 14.51 4.67
CA SER A 329 -10.17 15.48 4.81
C SER A 329 -9.02 15.04 5.76
N TYR A 330 -8.79 13.73 5.90
CA TYR A 330 -7.76 13.19 6.80
C TYR A 330 -6.32 13.40 6.32
N PHE A 331 -6.15 13.91 5.10
CA PHE A 331 -4.85 14.37 4.58
C PHE A 331 -4.45 15.75 5.12
N LEU A 332 -5.39 16.52 5.66
CA LEU A 332 -5.13 17.87 6.15
C LEU A 332 -4.66 17.86 7.63
N PRO A 333 -3.94 18.92 8.07
CA PRO A 333 -3.54 19.10 9.47
C PRO A 333 -4.69 19.07 10.48
N SER A 334 -5.94 19.21 10.02
CA SER A 334 -7.14 19.27 10.86
C SER A 334 -7.39 18.04 11.75
N THR A 335 -6.67 16.93 11.55
CA THR A 335 -6.74 15.77 12.46
C THR A 335 -5.84 15.90 13.71
N GLU A 336 -5.08 16.99 13.84
CA GLU A 336 -4.32 17.32 15.05
C GLU A 336 -5.28 17.71 16.17
N GLY A 337 -5.56 16.77 17.08
CA GLY A 337 -6.48 16.95 18.21
C GLY A 337 -7.40 15.75 18.43
N ILE A 338 -7.55 14.89 17.41
CA ILE A 338 -8.25 13.62 17.52
C ILE A 338 -7.24 12.57 18.02
N ASP A 339 -7.60 11.83 19.06
CA ASP A 339 -6.80 10.70 19.52
C ASP A 339 -6.61 9.69 18.37
N GLY A 340 -5.39 9.19 18.17
CA GLY A 340 -5.04 8.38 16.99
C GLY A 340 -5.06 9.14 15.64
N GLY A 341 -5.49 10.40 15.56
CA GLY A 341 -5.58 11.18 14.32
C GLY A 341 -4.25 11.31 13.58
N ARG A 342 -3.13 11.30 14.31
CA ARG A 342 -1.78 11.24 13.73
C ARG A 342 -1.50 9.89 13.07
N ALA A 343 -1.82 8.78 13.74
CA ALA A 343 -1.62 7.44 13.19
C ALA A 343 -2.53 7.21 11.96
N ALA A 344 -3.78 7.69 12.02
CA ALA A 344 -4.68 7.72 10.88
C ALA A 344 -4.07 8.51 9.71
N ARG A 345 -3.55 9.71 9.95
CA ARG A 345 -2.89 10.51 8.90
C ARG A 345 -1.71 9.76 8.28
N VAL A 346 -0.86 9.12 9.08
CA VAL A 346 0.26 8.29 8.57
C VAL A 346 -0.26 7.14 7.70
N MET A 347 -1.35 6.47 8.12
CA MET A 347 -2.00 5.41 7.35
C MET A 347 -2.49 5.93 5.98
N PHE A 348 -3.22 7.04 5.96
CA PHE A 348 -3.75 7.66 4.74
C PHE A 348 -2.64 8.16 3.81
N ILE A 349 -1.63 8.85 4.34
CA ILE A 349 -0.46 9.31 3.57
C ILE A 349 0.28 8.13 2.96
N GLY A 350 0.51 7.05 3.73
CA GLY A 350 1.14 5.84 3.22
C GLY A 350 0.38 5.23 2.06
N ALA A 351 -0.94 5.12 2.19
CA ALA A 351 -1.80 4.63 1.11
C ALA A 351 -1.76 5.54 -0.14
N LEU A 352 -1.72 6.86 0.04
CA LEU A 352 -1.63 7.83 -1.07
C LEU A 352 -0.29 7.73 -1.82
N ILE A 353 0.82 7.66 -1.08
CA ILE A 353 2.16 7.45 -1.65
C ILE A 353 2.16 6.15 -2.47
N TRP A 354 1.56 5.08 -1.93
CA TRP A 354 1.46 3.82 -2.64
C TRP A 354 0.62 3.96 -3.92
N VAL A 355 -0.59 4.52 -3.87
CA VAL A 355 -1.48 4.63 -5.05
C VAL A 355 -0.81 5.40 -6.19
N ILE A 356 -0.16 6.53 -5.88
CA ILE A 356 0.54 7.34 -6.88
C ILE A 356 1.71 6.55 -7.48
N SER A 357 2.58 5.99 -6.63
CA SER A 357 3.80 5.31 -7.08
C SER A 357 3.53 3.98 -7.79
N ALA A 358 2.69 3.11 -7.21
CA ALA A 358 2.28 1.84 -7.83
C ALA A 358 1.49 2.09 -9.12
N GLY A 359 0.62 3.11 -9.15
CA GLY A 359 -0.10 3.52 -10.36
C GLY A 359 0.84 3.89 -11.51
N LEU A 360 1.91 4.64 -11.22
CA LEU A 360 2.95 4.96 -12.21
C LEU A 360 3.73 3.72 -12.68
N ILE A 361 4.01 2.78 -11.79
CA ILE A 361 4.67 1.51 -12.12
C ILE A 361 3.78 0.66 -13.04
N PHE A 362 2.50 0.45 -12.66
CA PHE A 362 1.54 -0.30 -13.47
C PHE A 362 1.33 0.35 -14.83
N PHE A 363 1.21 1.68 -14.88
CA PHE A 363 1.13 2.43 -16.13
C PHE A 363 2.37 2.20 -17.00
N THR A 364 3.58 2.26 -16.42
CA THR A 364 4.83 2.04 -17.14
C THR A 364 4.93 0.62 -17.70
N ILE A 365 4.50 -0.38 -16.93
CA ILE A 365 4.47 -1.79 -17.35
C ILE A 365 3.44 -1.98 -18.46
N ALA A 366 2.22 -1.49 -18.30
CA ALA A 366 1.17 -1.59 -19.31
C ALA A 366 1.60 -0.91 -20.62
N TRP A 367 2.18 0.28 -20.52
CA TRP A 367 2.73 1.01 -21.66
C TRP A 367 3.83 0.24 -22.39
N SER A 368 4.68 -0.44 -21.62
CA SER A 368 5.87 -1.13 -22.09
C SER A 368 5.60 -2.51 -22.70
N PHE A 369 4.75 -3.32 -22.06
CA PHE A 369 4.58 -4.75 -22.35
C PHE A 369 3.29 -5.06 -23.13
N ILE A 370 2.18 -4.38 -22.85
CA ILE A 370 0.90 -4.61 -23.54
C ILE A 370 0.91 -3.98 -24.95
N GLY A 371 1.98 -3.24 -25.30
CA GLY A 371 2.10 -2.60 -26.60
C GLY A 371 1.16 -1.40 -26.76
N LEU A 372 0.63 -0.85 -25.66
CA LEU A 372 -0.11 0.42 -25.64
C LEU A 372 0.66 1.54 -26.35
N GLY A 373 1.99 1.57 -26.20
CA GLY A 373 2.83 2.49 -26.98
C GLY A 373 2.77 2.25 -28.49
N LYS A 374 2.77 0.98 -28.94
CA LYS A 374 2.61 0.63 -30.37
C LYS A 374 1.20 0.99 -30.86
N LEU A 375 0.17 0.78 -30.04
CA LEU A 375 -1.22 1.16 -30.35
C LEU A 375 -1.36 2.68 -30.47
N CYS A 376 -0.86 3.46 -29.52
CA CYS A 376 -0.86 4.93 -29.59
C CYS A 376 -0.04 5.44 -30.78
N GLN A 377 1.08 4.80 -31.13
CA GLN A 377 1.84 5.12 -32.34
C GLN A 377 1.07 4.80 -33.63
N ARG A 378 0.31 3.69 -33.67
CA ARG A 378 -0.57 3.36 -34.80
C ARG A 378 -1.71 4.36 -34.92
N LEU A 379 -2.40 4.67 -33.82
CA LEU A 379 -3.47 5.68 -33.76
C LEU A 379 -2.96 7.07 -34.13
N GLY A 380 -1.78 7.47 -33.66
CA GLY A 380 -1.15 8.75 -34.00
C GLY A 380 -0.69 8.85 -35.46
N ARG A 381 -0.34 7.73 -36.10
CA ARG A 381 -0.10 7.69 -37.55
C ARG A 381 -1.40 7.78 -38.34
N ALA A 382 -2.43 7.05 -37.91
CA ALA A 382 -3.76 7.08 -38.53
C ALA A 382 -4.40 8.49 -38.43
N SER A 383 -4.34 9.13 -37.26
CA SER A 383 -4.89 10.47 -37.05
C SER A 383 -4.17 11.52 -37.88
N ARG A 384 -2.83 11.45 -38.01
CA ARG A 384 -2.07 12.36 -38.88
C ARG A 384 -2.38 12.13 -40.36
N ALA A 385 -2.53 10.88 -40.79
CA ALA A 385 -2.94 10.58 -42.17
C ALA A 385 -4.35 11.13 -42.46
N TYR A 386 -5.27 10.97 -41.52
CA TYR A 386 -6.62 11.51 -41.61
C TYR A 386 -6.63 13.06 -41.66
N LEU A 387 -5.88 13.72 -40.76
CA LEU A 387 -5.74 15.18 -40.77
C LEU A 387 -5.11 15.71 -42.06
N ARG A 388 -4.15 14.98 -42.67
CA ARG A 388 -3.60 15.36 -43.98
C ARG A 388 -4.64 15.26 -45.09
N ARG A 389 -5.51 14.24 -45.07
CA ARG A 389 -6.63 14.12 -46.02
C ARG A 389 -7.62 15.26 -45.85
N LEU A 390 -8.02 15.58 -44.63
CA LEU A 390 -8.89 16.73 -44.36
C LEU A 390 -8.28 18.06 -44.81
N ARG A 391 -6.98 18.25 -44.56
CA ARG A 391 -6.26 19.43 -45.04
C ARG A 391 -6.23 19.51 -46.57
N GLY A 392 -6.02 18.38 -47.25
CA GLY A 392 -6.07 18.31 -48.72
C GLY A 392 -7.46 18.67 -49.27
N VAL A 393 -8.53 18.18 -48.65
CA VAL A 393 -9.91 18.53 -49.01
C VAL A 393 -10.18 20.02 -48.77
N ALA A 394 -9.76 20.57 -47.63
CA ALA A 394 -9.94 21.99 -47.31
C ALA A 394 -9.18 22.91 -48.29
N VAL A 395 -7.95 22.54 -48.68
CA VAL A 395 -7.16 23.30 -49.66
C VAL A 395 -7.81 23.22 -51.05
N SER A 396 -8.30 22.05 -51.45
CA SER A 396 -8.99 21.86 -52.74
C SER A 396 -10.28 22.69 -52.80
N ALA A 397 -11.11 22.63 -51.76
CA ALA A 397 -12.33 23.42 -51.65
C ALA A 397 -12.05 24.92 -51.63
N GLY A 398 -10.99 25.36 -50.93
CA GLY A 398 -10.56 26.76 -50.94
C GLY A 398 -10.14 27.23 -52.35
N SER A 399 -9.43 26.39 -53.10
CA SER A 399 -9.02 26.72 -54.47
C SER A 399 -10.19 26.81 -55.46
N GLU A 400 -11.23 25.98 -55.28
CA GLU A 400 -12.45 26.04 -56.09
C GLU A 400 -13.26 27.30 -55.79
N VAL A 401 -13.41 27.66 -54.52
CA VAL A 401 -14.06 28.92 -54.12
C VAL A 401 -13.30 30.12 -54.68
N GLU A 402 -11.96 30.10 -54.67
CA GLU A 402 -11.15 31.19 -55.23
C GLU A 402 -11.28 31.29 -56.77
N ARG A 403 -11.35 30.15 -57.47
CA ARG A 403 -11.63 30.13 -58.92
C ARG A 403 -13.03 30.65 -59.24
N ASP A 404 -14.05 30.20 -58.51
CA ASP A 404 -15.43 30.64 -58.71
C ASP A 404 -15.57 32.14 -58.40
N LYS A 405 -14.88 32.65 -57.36
CA LYS A 405 -14.78 34.10 -57.12
C LYS A 405 -14.14 34.85 -58.29
N ARG A 406 -13.04 34.35 -58.87
CA ARG A 406 -12.41 34.98 -60.05
C ARG A 406 -13.31 34.91 -61.30
N ALA A 407 -13.98 33.79 -61.52
CA ALA A 407 -14.91 33.62 -62.63
C ALA A 407 -16.09 34.59 -62.51
N ARG A 408 -16.68 34.73 -61.31
CA ARG A 408 -17.75 35.71 -61.06
C ARG A 408 -17.25 37.15 -61.11
N SER A 409 -16.04 37.43 -60.64
CA SER A 409 -15.48 38.80 -60.71
C SER A 409 -15.20 39.28 -62.14
N ALA A 410 -15.12 38.38 -63.13
CA ALA A 410 -15.03 38.74 -64.54
C ALA A 410 -16.40 39.08 -65.17
N ASP A 411 -17.51 38.71 -64.52
CA ASP A 411 -18.87 38.83 -65.05
C ASP A 411 -19.81 39.72 -64.19
N ILE A 412 -19.29 40.34 -63.12
CA ILE A 412 -20.06 41.32 -62.35
C ILE A 412 -20.09 42.65 -63.13
N LYS A 413 -21.10 42.78 -64.00
CA LYS A 413 -21.71 44.09 -64.24
C LYS A 413 -22.38 44.51 -62.93
N PHE A 414 -22.08 45.73 -62.46
CA PHE A 414 -22.66 46.36 -61.29
C PHE A 414 -24.19 46.17 -61.27
N VAL A 415 -24.68 45.32 -60.36
CA VAL A 415 -26.11 45.28 -60.03
C VAL A 415 -26.32 46.29 -58.89
N PRO A 416 -27.27 47.23 -59.01
CA PRO A 416 -27.50 48.26 -58.00
C PRO A 416 -27.84 47.65 -56.63
N PHE A 417 -27.26 48.25 -55.59
CA PHE A 417 -27.29 47.83 -54.19
C PHE A 417 -28.71 47.67 -53.61
N GLU A 418 -29.74 48.26 -54.24
CA GLU A 418 -31.11 48.26 -53.73
C GLU A 418 -31.80 46.89 -53.76
N THR A 419 -31.32 45.93 -54.55
CA THR A 419 -31.97 44.60 -54.65
C THR A 419 -31.48 43.58 -53.63
N LEU A 420 -30.37 43.85 -52.93
CA LEU A 420 -29.72 42.87 -52.05
C LEU A 420 -30.23 42.90 -50.59
N VAL A 421 -30.82 44.02 -50.16
CA VAL A 421 -31.31 44.20 -48.77
C VAL A 421 -32.63 43.46 -48.52
N GLY A 422 -33.39 43.11 -49.55
CA GLY A 422 -34.69 42.43 -49.41
C GLY A 422 -34.64 40.93 -49.10
N ARG A 423 -33.48 40.25 -49.27
CA ARG A 423 -33.38 38.78 -49.17
C ARG A 423 -32.72 38.24 -47.90
N MET A 424 -32.21 39.09 -46.99
CA MET A 424 -31.54 38.63 -45.77
C MET A 424 -32.45 38.28 -44.59
N THR A 425 -33.77 38.43 -44.68
CA THR A 425 -34.66 38.28 -43.52
C THR A 425 -35.38 36.94 -43.36
N ARG A 426 -35.14 35.93 -44.21
CA ARG A 426 -35.82 34.63 -44.06
C ARG A 426 -34.93 33.45 -44.42
N THR A 427 -34.27 32.88 -43.41
CA THR A 427 -34.15 31.42 -43.16
C THR A 427 -33.27 31.15 -41.93
N PRO A 428 -33.71 30.31 -40.96
CA PRO A 428 -32.85 29.82 -39.89
C PRO A 428 -32.01 28.60 -40.36
N PRO A 429 -30.83 28.33 -39.75
CA PRO A 429 -29.99 27.21 -40.14
C PRO A 429 -30.47 25.88 -39.54
N VAL A 430 -30.73 24.90 -40.40
CA VAL A 430 -30.87 23.48 -40.02
C VAL A 430 -29.47 22.87 -39.92
N ILE A 431 -29.11 22.36 -38.74
CA ILE A 431 -27.86 21.65 -38.47
C ILE A 431 -27.98 20.22 -39.03
N PRO A 432 -27.12 19.75 -39.95
CA PRO A 432 -27.14 18.36 -40.37
C PRO A 432 -26.50 17.46 -39.30
N ARG A 433 -27.24 16.42 -38.90
CA ARG A 433 -26.76 15.33 -38.05
C ARG A 433 -25.72 14.49 -38.79
N LEU A 434 -24.53 14.35 -38.21
CA LEU A 434 -23.49 13.41 -38.64
C LEU A 434 -23.87 11.97 -38.23
N PRO A 435 -23.82 10.98 -39.14
CA PRO A 435 -23.95 9.58 -38.78
C PRO A 435 -22.60 9.05 -38.28
N LEU A 436 -22.50 8.80 -36.98
CA LEU A 436 -21.37 8.09 -36.36
C LEU A 436 -21.76 6.62 -36.14
N PHE A 437 -20.92 5.74 -36.69
CA PHE A 437 -20.83 4.30 -36.46
C PHE A 437 -21.95 3.41 -36.99
N ARG A 438 -21.76 2.93 -38.23
CA ARG A 438 -22.25 1.62 -38.66
C ARG A 438 -21.10 0.86 -39.32
N ASN A 439 -20.87 -0.37 -38.84
CA ASN A 439 -20.06 -1.44 -39.42
C ASN A 439 -18.59 -1.51 -38.95
N ALA A 440 -18.36 -2.27 -37.89
CA ALA A 440 -17.10 -2.98 -37.66
C ALA A 440 -17.34 -4.45 -38.03
N GLU A 441 -17.08 -4.80 -39.30
CA GLU A 441 -16.93 -6.19 -39.71
C GLU A 441 -15.58 -6.72 -39.27
N MET A 442 -15.63 -7.89 -38.64
CA MET A 442 -14.55 -8.61 -38.00
C MET A 442 -13.69 -9.29 -39.08
N LEU A 443 -12.46 -8.84 -39.26
CA LEU A 443 -11.49 -9.46 -40.17
C LEU A 443 -10.98 -10.78 -39.59
N VAL A 444 -11.30 -11.87 -40.29
CA VAL A 444 -10.78 -13.23 -40.13
C VAL A 444 -9.27 -13.23 -40.44
N PRO A 445 -8.41 -13.85 -39.61
CA PRO A 445 -6.98 -13.96 -39.90
C PRO A 445 -6.69 -15.02 -40.98
N PRO A 446 -5.66 -14.83 -41.81
CA PRO A 446 -5.31 -15.77 -42.87
C PRO A 446 -4.69 -17.05 -42.31
N LYS A 447 -5.07 -18.19 -42.91
CA LYS A 447 -4.45 -19.50 -42.73
C LYS A 447 -2.98 -19.44 -43.14
N VAL A 448 -2.09 -19.81 -42.22
CA VAL A 448 -0.67 -20.07 -42.50
C VAL A 448 -0.56 -21.51 -42.98
N SER A 449 -0.01 -21.70 -44.17
CA SER A 449 0.24 -23.01 -44.77
C SER A 449 1.47 -23.66 -44.14
N GLU A 450 1.29 -24.87 -43.62
CA GLU A 450 2.37 -25.82 -43.31
C GLU A 450 3.08 -26.23 -44.60
N ASN A 451 4.40 -26.06 -44.62
CA ASN A 451 5.31 -26.79 -45.50
C ASN A 451 6.70 -26.75 -44.83
N SER A 452 7.00 -27.78 -44.03
CA SER A 452 8.36 -28.06 -43.58
C SER A 452 8.77 -29.43 -44.12
N THR A 453 9.59 -29.35 -45.16
CA THR A 453 10.35 -30.42 -45.80
C THR A 453 11.30 -31.08 -44.80
N ALA A 454 11.28 -32.40 -44.76
CA ALA A 454 12.24 -33.23 -44.04
C ALA A 454 13.64 -33.14 -44.68
N LEU A 455 14.68 -33.06 -43.85
CA LEU A 455 16.08 -33.27 -44.22
C LEU A 455 16.63 -34.44 -43.39
N PRO A 456 17.52 -35.27 -43.96
CA PRO A 456 17.96 -36.52 -43.34
C PRO A 456 19.05 -36.27 -42.29
N VAL A 457 18.99 -37.07 -41.23
CA VAL A 457 19.95 -37.15 -40.14
C VAL A 457 21.14 -38.00 -40.60
N GLU A 458 22.31 -37.38 -40.72
CA GLU A 458 23.59 -38.05 -40.93
C GLU A 458 24.14 -38.46 -39.56
N VAL A 459 24.29 -39.78 -39.37
CA VAL A 459 24.85 -40.40 -38.16
C VAL A 459 26.36 -40.31 -38.25
N VAL A 460 26.96 -39.39 -37.50
CA VAL A 460 28.42 -39.32 -37.31
C VAL A 460 28.77 -40.05 -36.01
N GLU A 461 29.46 -41.16 -36.18
CA GLU A 461 29.94 -42.07 -35.15
C GLU A 461 31.22 -41.49 -34.52
N THR A 462 31.13 -40.97 -33.29
CA THR A 462 32.30 -40.42 -32.60
C THR A 462 33.05 -41.53 -31.86
N ARG A 463 34.20 -41.88 -32.45
CA ARG A 463 35.23 -42.79 -31.96
C ARG A 463 35.81 -42.31 -30.63
N THR A 464 35.74 -43.15 -29.61
CA THR A 464 36.47 -43.04 -28.34
C THR A 464 37.95 -43.32 -28.55
N ASN A 465 38.80 -42.29 -28.41
CA ASN A 465 40.25 -42.40 -28.22
C ASN A 465 40.58 -41.53 -26.99
N SER A 466 40.85 -42.16 -25.85
CA SER A 466 42.21 -42.40 -25.33
C SER A 466 42.93 -41.11 -24.93
N GLU A 467 42.80 -40.81 -23.64
CA GLU A 467 43.86 -40.39 -22.71
C GLU A 467 45.22 -40.12 -23.37
N GLN A 468 45.54 -38.83 -23.54
CA GLN A 468 46.90 -38.39 -23.82
C GLN A 468 47.17 -37.07 -23.08
N GLU A 469 47.84 -37.26 -21.95
CA GLU A 469 48.57 -36.28 -21.16
C GLU A 469 49.73 -35.71 -21.99
N ALA A 470 49.74 -34.40 -22.28
CA ALA A 470 50.97 -33.59 -22.41
C ALA A 470 50.72 -32.09 -22.77
N THR A 471 51.43 -31.24 -22.03
CA THR A 471 51.98 -29.90 -22.37
C THR A 471 51.05 -28.65 -22.41
N PRO A 472 51.43 -27.56 -21.71
CA PRO A 472 50.73 -26.28 -21.75
C PRO A 472 51.32 -25.38 -22.85
N ALA A 473 50.66 -25.30 -24.00
CA ALA A 473 50.93 -24.30 -25.02
C ALA A 473 49.71 -24.13 -25.93
N ASP A 474 48.92 -23.10 -25.67
CA ASP A 474 48.59 -22.05 -26.63
C ASP A 474 47.35 -21.27 -26.16
N GLY A 475 47.38 -19.97 -26.40
CA GLY A 475 46.50 -18.98 -25.81
C GLY A 475 45.04 -19.22 -26.20
N VAL A 476 44.31 -19.94 -25.35
CA VAL A 476 42.85 -19.90 -25.32
C VAL A 476 42.46 -18.47 -24.98
N VAL A 477 42.20 -17.69 -26.04
CA VAL A 477 41.63 -16.35 -25.93
C VAL A 477 40.34 -16.52 -25.12
N PRO A 478 40.24 -15.97 -23.90
CA PRO A 478 39.03 -16.09 -23.12
C PRO A 478 37.90 -15.49 -23.95
N VAL A 479 36.96 -16.34 -24.37
CA VAL A 479 35.78 -15.92 -25.12
C VAL A 479 35.09 -14.85 -24.28
N PRO A 480 34.81 -13.65 -24.82
CA PRO A 480 34.25 -12.56 -24.05
C PRO A 480 32.92 -12.98 -23.41
N VAL A 481 32.89 -12.95 -22.07
CA VAL A 481 31.75 -13.34 -21.21
C VAL A 481 30.47 -12.50 -21.49
N GLU A 482 30.58 -11.42 -22.26
CA GLU A 482 29.50 -10.47 -22.52
C GLU A 482 28.31 -11.06 -23.31
N HIS A 483 28.49 -12.16 -24.05
CA HIS A 483 27.41 -12.78 -24.83
C HIS A 483 26.45 -13.66 -24.02
N GLU A 484 26.83 -14.11 -22.81
CA GLU A 484 26.08 -15.17 -22.11
C GLU A 484 24.71 -14.70 -21.58
N TRP A 485 24.63 -13.51 -20.98
CA TRP A 485 23.37 -13.01 -20.40
C TRP A 485 22.33 -12.62 -21.47
N LYS A 486 22.76 -12.24 -22.68
CA LYS A 486 21.83 -11.91 -23.78
C LYS A 486 21.09 -13.15 -24.25
N THR A 487 21.80 -14.27 -24.42
CA THR A 487 21.22 -15.57 -24.75
C THR A 487 20.22 -16.01 -23.66
N VAL A 488 20.54 -15.78 -22.39
CA VAL A 488 19.62 -16.06 -21.28
C VAL A 488 18.33 -15.25 -21.37
N LEU A 489 18.41 -13.95 -21.71
CA LEU A 489 17.22 -13.12 -21.92
C LEU A 489 16.38 -13.61 -23.11
N GLU A 490 17.03 -13.94 -24.22
CA GLU A 490 16.36 -14.42 -25.43
C GLU A 490 15.63 -15.74 -25.16
N ASN A 491 16.26 -16.67 -24.44
CA ASN A 491 15.65 -17.94 -24.01
C ASN A 491 14.48 -17.73 -23.03
N MET A 492 14.48 -16.64 -22.28
CA MET A 492 13.35 -16.23 -21.43
C MET A 492 12.25 -15.46 -22.20
N GLY A 493 12.43 -15.20 -23.50
CA GLY A 493 11.52 -14.40 -24.32
C GLY A 493 11.57 -12.89 -24.01
N LEU A 494 12.66 -12.43 -23.38
CA LEU A 494 12.87 -11.03 -23.02
C LEU A 494 13.90 -10.39 -23.95
N ASN A 495 13.71 -9.10 -24.27
CA ASN A 495 14.71 -8.32 -24.97
C ASN A 495 15.53 -7.46 -24.00
N GLU A 496 16.69 -6.98 -24.45
CA GLU A 496 17.55 -6.09 -23.64
C GLU A 496 16.81 -4.84 -23.16
N ALA A 497 15.89 -4.31 -23.97
CA ALA A 497 15.04 -3.18 -23.58
C ALA A 497 14.09 -3.53 -22.40
N ALA A 498 13.60 -4.76 -22.31
CA ALA A 498 12.79 -5.23 -21.19
C ALA A 498 13.64 -5.36 -19.92
N ALA A 499 14.87 -5.85 -20.01
CA ALA A 499 15.79 -5.91 -18.88
C ALA A 499 16.08 -4.51 -18.28
N GLU A 500 16.37 -3.52 -19.12
CA GLU A 500 16.58 -2.13 -18.65
C GLU A 500 15.30 -1.53 -18.03
N ARG A 501 14.11 -1.90 -18.52
CA ARG A 501 12.84 -1.49 -17.92
C ARG A 501 12.58 -2.18 -16.58
N ILE A 502 12.85 -3.48 -16.47
CA ILE A 502 12.76 -4.22 -15.21
C ILE A 502 13.67 -3.56 -14.17
N ARG A 503 14.90 -3.19 -14.55
CA ARG A 503 15.81 -2.45 -13.68
C ARG A 503 15.23 -1.13 -13.17
N ALA A 504 14.61 -0.35 -14.06
CA ALA A 504 13.93 0.86 -13.65
C ALA A 504 12.78 0.56 -12.66
N VAL A 505 11.96 -0.46 -12.94
CA VAL A 505 10.85 -0.87 -12.05
C VAL A 505 11.36 -1.31 -10.69
N VAL A 506 12.42 -2.12 -10.62
CA VAL A 506 13.07 -2.56 -9.36
C VAL A 506 13.49 -1.36 -8.52
N PHE A 507 14.02 -0.30 -9.11
CA PHE A 507 14.38 0.90 -8.35
C PHE A 507 13.14 1.66 -7.85
N TRP A 508 12.11 1.78 -8.70
CA TRP A 508 10.89 2.52 -8.35
C TRP A 508 10.02 1.82 -7.32
N ILE A 509 10.09 0.50 -7.19
CA ILE A 509 9.25 -0.29 -6.27
C ILE A 509 9.57 -0.04 -4.78
N MET A 510 10.70 0.60 -4.48
CA MET A 510 11.01 1.03 -3.11
C MET A 510 10.01 2.07 -2.59
N VAL A 511 9.49 2.95 -3.45
CA VAL A 511 8.52 4.00 -3.07
C VAL A 511 7.18 3.41 -2.61
N PRO A 512 6.50 2.51 -3.37
CA PRO A 512 5.30 1.86 -2.87
C PRO A 512 5.58 1.00 -1.63
N PHE A 513 6.75 0.37 -1.51
CA PHE A 513 7.12 -0.36 -0.30
C PHE A 513 7.13 0.55 0.95
N ILE A 514 7.71 1.76 0.86
CA ILE A 514 7.65 2.76 1.93
C ILE A 514 6.19 3.17 2.22
N GLY A 515 5.39 3.38 1.16
CA GLY A 515 3.96 3.67 1.30
C GLY A 515 3.20 2.57 2.08
N GLN A 516 3.49 1.30 1.79
CA GLN A 516 2.91 0.15 2.51
C GLN A 516 3.38 0.08 3.97
N LEU A 517 4.66 0.36 4.24
CA LEU A 517 5.18 0.43 5.62
C LEU A 517 4.47 1.52 6.42
N MET A 518 4.31 2.72 5.85
CA MET A 518 3.57 3.81 6.49
C MET A 518 2.10 3.46 6.67
N PHE A 519 1.46 2.86 5.65
CA PHE A 519 0.08 2.40 5.75
C PHE A 519 -0.09 1.40 6.90
N TRP A 520 0.74 0.37 6.98
CA TRP A 520 0.66 -0.65 8.03
C TRP A 520 1.06 -0.14 9.41
N GLY A 521 2.11 0.68 9.50
CA GLY A 521 2.53 1.30 10.75
C GLY A 521 1.44 2.22 11.31
N GLY A 522 0.86 3.06 10.45
CA GLY A 522 -0.27 3.91 10.80
C GLY A 522 -1.51 3.10 11.18
N TYR A 523 -1.84 2.06 10.41
CA TYR A 523 -2.97 1.16 10.68
C TYR A 523 -2.84 0.48 12.06
N VAL A 524 -1.71 -0.15 12.35
CA VAL A 524 -1.53 -0.88 13.64
C VAL A 524 -1.45 0.09 14.81
N ALA A 525 -0.80 1.24 14.64
CA ALA A 525 -0.75 2.29 15.67
C ALA A 525 -2.14 2.90 15.94
N LEU A 526 -2.97 3.07 14.89
CA LEU A 526 -4.34 3.55 15.01
C LEU A 526 -5.26 2.49 15.64
N ALA A 527 -5.11 1.24 15.22
CA ALA A 527 -5.97 0.15 15.65
C ALA A 527 -5.77 -0.20 17.13
N GLN A 528 -4.56 -0.02 17.67
CA GLN A 528 -4.26 -0.35 19.08
C GLN A 528 -4.86 -1.72 19.44
N ASP A 529 -5.73 -1.79 20.43
CA ASP A 529 -6.37 -3.02 20.93
C ASP A 529 -7.45 -3.61 20.00
N PHE A 530 -7.74 -2.96 18.86
CA PHE A 530 -8.64 -3.46 17.81
C PHE A 530 -7.94 -4.32 16.77
N TYR A 531 -6.61 -4.44 16.89
CA TYR A 531 -5.82 -5.35 16.09
C TYR A 531 -5.02 -6.27 17.02
N CYS A 532 -5.69 -7.30 17.52
CA CYS A 532 -5.08 -8.33 18.36
C CYS A 532 -5.22 -9.68 17.66
N PRO A 533 -4.41 -9.99 16.64
CA PRO A 533 -4.57 -11.26 15.94
C PRO A 533 -4.36 -12.45 16.91
N PRO A 534 -5.23 -13.48 16.87
CA PRO A 534 -5.07 -14.68 17.69
C PRO A 534 -3.79 -15.43 17.29
N ASN A 535 -3.19 -16.13 18.26
CA ASN A 535 -2.09 -17.06 18.04
C ASN A 535 -0.99 -16.50 17.11
N ARG A 536 -0.36 -15.38 17.49
CA ARG A 536 0.68 -14.69 16.70
C ARG A 536 1.78 -15.63 16.19
N LEU A 537 2.16 -16.65 16.98
CA LEU A 537 3.13 -17.67 16.58
C LEU A 537 2.62 -18.58 15.46
N GLN A 538 1.33 -18.93 15.43
CA GLN A 538 0.74 -19.71 14.34
C GLN A 538 0.68 -18.89 13.06
N LEU A 539 0.33 -17.60 13.13
CA LEU A 539 0.34 -16.71 11.96
C LEU A 539 1.76 -16.53 11.41
N LEU A 540 2.74 -16.33 12.30
CA LEU A 540 4.15 -16.32 11.92
C LEU A 540 4.56 -17.64 11.27
N ALA A 541 4.16 -18.79 11.83
CA ALA A 541 4.46 -20.10 11.28
C ALA A 541 3.80 -20.31 9.91
N VAL A 542 2.59 -19.81 9.67
CA VAL A 542 1.94 -19.88 8.36
C VAL A 542 2.65 -19.00 7.34
N TRP A 543 3.01 -17.77 7.68
CA TRP A 543 3.71 -16.89 6.74
C TRP A 543 5.14 -17.38 6.45
N SER A 544 5.90 -17.74 7.49
CA SER A 544 7.24 -18.27 7.34
C SER A 544 7.23 -19.65 6.67
N GLY A 545 6.34 -20.56 7.08
CA GLY A 545 6.23 -21.91 6.54
C GLY A 545 5.81 -21.94 5.07
N VAL A 546 4.83 -21.13 4.70
CA VAL A 546 4.43 -21.03 3.29
C VAL A 546 5.47 -20.29 2.46
N GLY A 547 6.18 -19.32 3.04
CA GLY A 547 7.32 -18.68 2.37
C GLY A 547 8.52 -19.62 2.21
N ILE A 548 8.78 -20.49 3.19
CA ILE A 548 9.71 -21.63 3.10
C ILE A 548 9.28 -22.51 1.94
N VAL A 549 8.04 -23.00 1.93
CA VAL A 549 7.53 -23.84 0.84
C VAL A 549 7.60 -23.12 -0.50
N GLY A 550 7.32 -21.82 -0.60
CA GLY A 550 7.47 -21.06 -1.84
C GLY A 550 8.92 -20.98 -2.32
N GLY A 551 9.87 -20.77 -1.40
CA GLY A 551 11.30 -20.80 -1.68
C GLY A 551 11.78 -22.20 -2.07
N TYR A 552 11.33 -23.23 -1.35
CA TYR A 552 11.63 -24.63 -1.60
C TYR A 552 10.93 -25.20 -2.83
N TRP A 553 9.77 -24.68 -3.22
CA TRP A 553 9.04 -25.14 -4.41
C TRP A 553 9.69 -24.63 -5.68
N ASN A 554 10.24 -23.40 -5.62
CA ASN A 554 11.17 -22.98 -6.66
C ASN A 554 12.31 -24.01 -6.79
N SER A 555 12.66 -24.67 -5.70
CA SER A 555 13.73 -25.64 -5.62
C SER A 555 13.23 -27.08 -5.38
N SER A 556 12.10 -27.55 -5.92
CA SER A 556 11.76 -28.98 -5.78
C SER A 556 10.99 -29.62 -6.95
N ASP A 557 11.54 -30.73 -7.43
CA ASP A 557 10.86 -31.79 -8.16
C ASP A 557 9.71 -32.36 -7.32
N PHE A 558 8.48 -32.17 -7.77
CA PHE A 558 7.38 -33.05 -7.41
C PHE A 558 7.22 -34.08 -8.53
N PRO A 559 7.45 -35.37 -8.27
CA PRO A 559 7.23 -36.43 -9.25
C PRO A 559 5.73 -36.76 -9.31
N PHE A 560 4.95 -35.92 -9.99
CA PHE A 560 3.61 -36.30 -10.48
C PHE A 560 3.66 -36.41 -12.00
N ALA A 561 4.38 -37.44 -12.50
CA ALA A 561 4.25 -37.94 -13.87
C ALA A 561 4.98 -39.29 -14.02
N SER A 562 4.40 -40.36 -13.48
CA SER A 562 4.40 -41.71 -14.06
C SER A 562 3.63 -42.68 -13.14
N VAL A 563 2.30 -42.65 -13.27
CA VAL A 563 1.45 -43.86 -13.20
C VAL A 563 0.58 -43.82 -14.45
#